data_AF-A0A7V7JMF5-F1
#
_entry.id   AF-A0A7V7JMF5-F1
#
_cell.length_a   1.000
_cell.length_b   1.000
_cell.length_c   1.000
_cell.angle_alpha   90.00
_cell.angle_beta   90.00
_cell.angle_gamma   90.00
#
_symmetry.space_group_name_H-M   'P 1'
#
loop_
_entity.id
_entity.type
_entity.pdbx_description
1 polymer ?
#
loop_
_entity_poly.entity_id
_entity_poly.type
_entity_poly.pdbx_seq_one_letter_code
_entity_poly.pdbx_strand_id
1 'polypeptide(L)'
;MTKNHVLDVHDIHSSSSIESLNLIVLGTYAKDWCDDALRQALVSSKASDGAEAVARKRREIVFAVCAAESYLYEWVRDEVLKNKKDKIEQLHRYFPPDMRKGIRCRWKTILKGLATDQKIEAAPSFGGQNFHQFTVLVGYRNSFVHAGVSRPEQAGQKRESAPEPSHKELAELPHGWAIGAVLGIIRELHEAVGTEPPEWVKEASQKLDARASARNAK
;
A
#
# COMPACT_ATOMS: atom_id res chain seq x y z
N MET A 1 -11.98 -56.48 30.04
CA MET A 1 -11.12 -55.97 28.93
C MET A 1 -11.68 -54.64 28.48
N THR A 2 -11.22 -53.55 29.08
CA THR A 2 -11.62 -52.17 28.79
C THR A 2 -10.68 -51.58 27.74
N LYS A 3 -11.23 -51.22 26.57
CA LYS A 3 -10.48 -50.51 25.52
C LYS A 3 -10.36 -49.04 25.92
N ASN A 4 -9.16 -48.60 26.25
CA ASN A 4 -8.85 -47.19 26.42
C ASN A 4 -8.83 -46.52 25.03
N HIS A 5 -9.76 -45.60 24.83
CA HIS A 5 -9.77 -44.70 23.68
C HIS A 5 -8.78 -43.57 23.99
N VAL A 6 -7.56 -43.67 23.46
CA VAL A 6 -6.60 -42.57 23.47
C VAL A 6 -7.13 -41.55 22.44
N LEU A 7 -7.67 -40.44 22.93
CA LEU A 7 -7.96 -39.28 22.11
C LEU A 7 -6.63 -38.61 21.76
N ASP A 8 -6.38 -38.52 20.46
CA ASP A 8 -5.17 -37.94 19.88
C ASP A 8 -5.16 -36.41 20.14
N VAL A 9 -4.17 -35.94 20.89
CA VAL A 9 -4.05 -34.53 21.35
C VAL A 9 -3.41 -33.63 20.28
N HIS A 10 -3.26 -34.12 19.04
CA HIS A 10 -2.63 -33.36 17.96
C HIS A 10 -3.55 -32.42 17.17
N ASP A 11 -4.87 -32.42 17.41
CA ASP A 11 -5.82 -31.66 16.58
C ASP A 11 -6.15 -30.23 17.07
N ILE A 12 -5.73 -29.84 18.28
CA ILE A 12 -6.18 -28.58 18.89
C ILE A 12 -5.36 -27.36 18.42
N HIS A 13 -4.17 -27.54 17.85
CA HIS A 13 -3.33 -26.42 17.36
C HIS A 13 -3.61 -26.03 15.89
N SER A 14 -4.36 -26.84 15.14
CA SER A 14 -4.67 -26.59 13.73
C SER A 14 -5.82 -25.57 13.56
N SER A 15 -6.88 -25.68 14.37
CA SER A 15 -8.09 -24.85 14.22
C SER A 15 -7.86 -23.36 14.50
N SER A 16 -7.10 -23.03 15.55
CA SER A 16 -6.80 -21.64 15.93
C SER A 16 -5.98 -20.90 14.87
N SER A 17 -5.04 -21.61 14.22
CA SER A 17 -4.21 -21.07 13.16
C SER A 17 -5.02 -20.81 11.87
N ILE A 18 -5.96 -21.70 11.54
CA ILE A 18 -6.83 -21.56 10.36
C ILE A 18 -7.85 -20.42 10.55
N GLU A 19 -8.43 -20.27 11.74
CA GLU A 19 -9.34 -19.15 12.04
C GLU A 19 -8.63 -17.80 12.02
N SER A 20 -7.40 -17.73 12.56
CA SER A 20 -6.57 -16.54 12.52
C SER A 20 -6.15 -16.16 11.09
N LEU A 21 -5.83 -17.16 10.25
CA LEU A 21 -5.56 -16.97 8.82
C LEU A 21 -6.79 -16.47 8.07
N ASN A 22 -7.97 -17.03 8.34
CA ASN A 22 -9.22 -16.57 7.73
C ASN A 22 -9.57 -15.13 8.13
N LEU A 23 -9.30 -14.71 9.36
CA LEU A 23 -9.55 -13.34 9.80
C LEU A 23 -8.68 -12.31 9.06
N ILE A 24 -7.39 -12.60 8.90
CA ILE A 24 -6.45 -11.70 8.19
C ILE A 24 -6.79 -11.64 6.69
N VAL A 25 -7.21 -12.77 6.10
CA VAL A 25 -7.62 -12.85 4.69
C VAL A 25 -8.89 -12.03 4.41
N LEU A 26 -9.76 -11.81 5.41
CA LEU A 26 -11.02 -11.07 5.26
C LEU A 26 -10.95 -9.59 5.68
N GLY A 27 -9.84 -9.14 6.28
CA GLY A 27 -9.68 -7.75 6.70
C GLY A 27 -9.70 -6.77 5.52
N THR A 28 -10.34 -5.62 5.70
CA THR A 28 -10.42 -4.54 4.69
C THR A 28 -9.82 -3.28 5.32
N TYR A 29 -8.64 -2.89 4.87
CA TYR A 29 -7.79 -1.87 5.48
C TYR A 29 -7.38 -0.76 4.49
N ALA A 30 -7.56 -0.96 3.18
CA ALA A 30 -7.09 -0.02 2.17
C ALA A 30 -7.65 1.40 2.37
N LYS A 31 -8.95 1.49 2.68
CA LYS A 31 -9.62 2.77 2.95
C LYS A 31 -9.07 3.44 4.21
N ASP A 32 -8.90 2.70 5.30
CA ASP A 32 -8.41 3.26 6.57
C ASP A 32 -6.99 3.79 6.43
N TRP A 33 -6.12 3.07 5.74
CA TRP A 33 -4.78 3.54 5.40
C TRP A 33 -4.81 4.78 4.50
N CYS A 34 -5.74 4.84 3.54
CA CYS A 34 -5.93 6.03 2.71
C CYS A 34 -6.37 7.24 3.54
N ASP A 35 -7.34 7.06 4.44
CA ASP A 35 -7.83 8.11 5.33
C ASP A 35 -6.74 8.62 6.27
N ASP A 36 -5.89 7.73 6.79
CA ASP A 36 -4.74 8.11 7.61
C ASP A 36 -3.70 8.90 6.81
N ALA A 37 -3.39 8.47 5.57
CA ALA A 37 -2.50 9.20 4.67
C ALA A 37 -3.05 10.59 4.33
N LEU A 38 -4.34 10.70 4.01
CA LEU A 38 -5.03 11.97 3.79
C LEU A 38 -4.96 12.87 5.02
N ARG A 39 -5.18 12.32 6.22
CA ARG A 39 -5.09 13.08 7.47
C ARG A 39 -3.70 13.69 7.63
N GLN A 40 -2.63 12.94 7.36
CA GLN A 40 -1.27 13.49 7.40
C GLN A 40 -1.05 14.58 6.33
N ALA A 41 -1.59 14.38 5.11
CA ALA A 41 -1.43 15.31 4.00
C ALA A 41 -2.16 16.65 4.22
N LEU A 42 -3.34 16.62 4.83
CA LEU A 42 -4.26 17.76 4.96
C LEU A 42 -3.99 18.65 6.18
N VAL A 43 -3.25 18.16 7.18
CA VAL A 43 -2.88 18.97 8.36
C VAL A 43 -2.14 20.23 7.93
N SER A 44 -2.72 21.39 8.23
CA SER A 44 -2.10 22.68 7.96
C SER A 44 -0.91 22.88 8.90
N SER A 45 0.30 23.02 8.37
CA SER A 45 1.49 23.38 9.16
C SER A 45 1.43 24.87 9.54
N LYS A 46 0.57 25.22 10.48
CA LYS A 46 0.72 26.50 11.21
C LYS A 46 1.82 26.41 12.29
N ALA A 47 2.25 25.20 12.64
CA ALA A 47 3.28 24.96 13.64
C ALA A 47 4.67 25.02 13.02
N SER A 48 5.45 25.98 13.50
CA SER A 48 6.76 26.46 13.05
C SER A 48 7.94 25.53 13.35
N ASP A 49 7.75 24.21 13.28
CA ASP A 49 8.84 23.27 13.58
C ASP A 49 9.07 22.28 12.42
N GLY A 50 10.22 22.41 11.75
CA GLY A 50 10.57 21.63 10.56
C GLY A 50 10.61 20.13 10.84
N ALA A 51 10.92 19.72 12.08
CA ALA A 51 10.98 18.32 12.47
C ALA A 51 9.60 17.63 12.39
N GLU A 52 8.55 18.25 12.90
CA GLU A 52 7.20 17.66 12.87
C GLU A 52 6.62 17.64 11.45
N ALA A 53 6.96 18.62 10.61
CA ALA A 53 6.60 18.58 9.19
C ALA A 53 7.21 17.37 8.48
N VAL A 54 8.49 17.08 8.71
CA VAL A 54 9.18 15.89 8.17
C VAL A 54 8.56 14.60 8.73
N ALA A 55 8.28 14.54 10.03
CA ALA A 55 7.66 13.37 10.66
C ALA A 55 6.28 13.06 10.05
N ARG A 56 5.45 14.09 9.82
CA ARG A 56 4.18 13.93 9.10
C ARG A 56 4.36 13.38 7.70
N LYS A 57 5.35 13.87 6.95
CA LYS A 57 5.64 13.39 5.58
C LYS A 57 6.02 11.92 5.56
N ARG A 58 6.82 11.48 6.52
CA ARG A 58 7.14 10.05 6.67
C ARG A 58 5.90 9.20 6.91
N ARG A 59 5.01 9.65 7.81
CA ARG A 59 3.73 8.96 8.08
C ARG A 59 2.82 8.94 6.85
N GLU A 60 2.69 10.07 6.15
CA GLU A 60 1.95 10.17 4.88
C GLU A 60 2.42 9.10 3.89
N ILE A 61 3.74 9.00 3.69
CA ILE A 61 4.37 8.04 2.77
C ILE A 61 4.09 6.59 3.20
N VAL A 62 4.28 6.27 4.48
CA VAL A 62 4.07 4.90 4.98
C VAL A 62 2.61 4.50 4.81
N PHE A 63 1.67 5.34 5.24
CA PHE A 63 0.24 5.04 5.12
C PHE A 63 -0.21 4.95 3.67
N ALA A 64 0.27 5.82 2.78
CA ALA A 64 -0.07 5.74 1.35
C ALA A 64 0.38 4.39 0.74
N VAL A 65 1.60 3.94 1.05
CA VAL A 65 2.09 2.65 0.55
C VAL A 65 1.29 1.48 1.14
N CYS A 66 0.96 1.51 2.44
CA CYS A 66 0.08 0.50 3.04
C CYS A 66 -1.29 0.47 2.37
N ALA A 67 -1.86 1.65 2.06
CA ALA A 67 -3.14 1.76 1.35
C ALA A 67 -3.07 1.07 -0.01
N ALA A 68 -2.01 1.32 -0.79
CA ALA A 68 -1.80 0.64 -2.07
C ALA A 68 -1.73 -0.88 -1.89
N GLU A 69 -0.88 -1.36 -0.97
CA GLU A 69 -0.70 -2.81 -0.75
C GLU A 69 -2.00 -3.52 -0.36
N SER A 70 -2.71 -2.97 0.63
CA SER A 70 -4.02 -3.45 1.04
C SER A 70 -5.01 -3.39 -0.11
N TYR A 71 -4.99 -2.31 -0.90
CA TYR A 71 -5.89 -2.14 -2.02
C TYR A 71 -5.76 -3.25 -3.07
N LEU A 72 -4.53 -3.53 -3.52
CA LEU A 72 -4.32 -4.56 -4.53
C LEU A 72 -4.81 -5.92 -4.04
N TYR A 73 -4.55 -6.25 -2.77
CA TYR A 73 -5.02 -7.50 -2.19
C TYR A 73 -6.54 -7.57 -2.13
N GLU A 74 -7.18 -6.56 -1.56
CA GLU A 74 -8.64 -6.48 -1.39
C GLU A 74 -9.36 -6.47 -2.74
N TRP A 75 -8.88 -5.68 -3.71
CA TRP A 75 -9.45 -5.65 -5.05
C TRP A 75 -9.35 -7.01 -5.76
N VAL A 76 -8.22 -7.70 -5.66
CA VAL A 76 -8.12 -9.06 -6.22
C VAL A 76 -9.06 -10.03 -5.50
N ARG A 77 -9.12 -9.98 -4.17
CA ARG A 77 -9.96 -10.86 -3.35
C ARG A 77 -11.45 -10.65 -3.62
N ASP A 78 -11.90 -9.41 -3.72
CA ASP A 78 -13.32 -9.05 -3.68
C ASP A 78 -13.89 -8.83 -5.07
N GLU A 79 -13.16 -8.13 -5.94
CA GLU A 79 -13.65 -7.73 -7.26
C GLU A 79 -13.24 -8.70 -8.37
N VAL A 80 -12.01 -9.23 -8.31
CA VAL A 80 -11.49 -10.10 -9.38
C VAL A 80 -11.87 -11.57 -9.13
N LEU A 81 -11.66 -12.07 -7.91
CA LEU A 81 -11.92 -13.46 -7.54
C LEU A 81 -13.33 -13.63 -6.94
N LYS A 82 -14.35 -13.52 -7.80
CA LYS A 82 -15.77 -13.58 -7.39
C LYS A 82 -16.25 -14.96 -6.91
N ASN A 83 -15.59 -16.05 -7.33
CA ASN A 83 -16.00 -17.41 -6.96
C ASN A 83 -15.51 -17.75 -5.54
N LYS A 84 -16.47 -17.97 -4.62
CA LYS A 84 -16.19 -18.24 -3.20
C LYS A 84 -15.57 -19.63 -2.95
N LYS A 85 -15.85 -20.62 -3.80
CA LYS A 85 -15.51 -22.03 -3.50
C LYS A 85 -14.00 -22.27 -3.44
N ASP A 86 -13.25 -21.67 -4.36
CA ASP A 86 -11.80 -21.84 -4.49
C ASP A 86 -11.06 -20.51 -4.32
N LYS A 87 -11.65 -19.56 -3.58
CA LYS A 87 -11.13 -18.18 -3.45
C LYS A 87 -9.73 -18.16 -2.83
N ILE A 88 -9.51 -18.94 -1.77
CA ILE A 88 -8.23 -18.96 -1.04
C ILE A 88 -7.12 -19.56 -1.93
N GLU A 89 -7.40 -20.66 -2.61
CA GLU A 89 -6.44 -21.29 -3.52
C GLU A 89 -6.07 -20.36 -4.69
N GLN A 90 -7.06 -19.68 -5.26
CA GLN A 90 -6.82 -18.67 -6.29
C GLN A 90 -6.02 -17.48 -5.75
N LEU A 91 -6.29 -17.02 -4.53
CA LEU A 91 -5.50 -15.97 -3.90
C LEU A 91 -4.05 -16.38 -3.72
N HIS A 92 -3.77 -17.61 -3.28
CA HIS A 92 -2.40 -18.12 -3.12
C HIS A 92 -1.62 -18.16 -4.45
N ARG A 93 -2.29 -18.29 -5.60
CA ARG A 93 -1.63 -18.19 -6.90
C ARG A 93 -1.05 -16.80 -7.17
N TYR A 94 -1.73 -15.75 -6.73
CA TYR A 94 -1.30 -14.36 -6.95
C TYR A 94 -0.51 -13.78 -5.77
N PHE A 95 -0.80 -14.23 -4.55
CA PHE A 95 -0.15 -13.84 -3.29
C PHE A 95 0.41 -15.07 -2.56
N PRO A 96 1.38 -15.79 -3.15
CA PRO A 96 1.94 -16.96 -2.49
C PRO A 96 2.72 -16.52 -1.24
N PRO A 97 2.66 -17.31 -0.14
CA PRO A 97 3.22 -16.93 1.15
C PRO A 97 4.75 -16.76 1.13
N ASP A 98 5.43 -17.40 0.20
CA ASP A 98 6.87 -17.33 -0.03
C ASP A 98 7.28 -16.21 -1.00
N MET A 99 6.35 -15.35 -1.43
CA MET A 99 6.63 -14.24 -2.34
C MET A 99 7.51 -13.17 -1.67
N ARG A 100 8.83 -13.33 -1.76
CA ARG A 100 9.84 -12.36 -1.29
C ARG A 100 10.08 -11.20 -2.26
N LYS A 101 9.05 -10.79 -3.00
CA LYS A 101 9.14 -9.68 -3.96
C LYS A 101 8.77 -8.37 -3.27
N GLY A 102 9.54 -7.31 -3.53
CA GLY A 102 9.18 -5.96 -3.10
C GLY A 102 7.87 -5.47 -3.74
N ILE A 103 7.22 -4.50 -3.08
CA ILE A 103 5.90 -3.92 -3.43
C ILE A 103 5.74 -3.65 -4.93
N ARG A 104 6.68 -2.90 -5.52
CA ARG A 104 6.70 -2.57 -6.95
C ARG A 104 6.64 -3.82 -7.85
N CYS A 105 7.42 -4.84 -7.50
CA CYS A 105 7.49 -6.08 -8.27
C CYS A 105 6.21 -6.91 -8.10
N ARG A 106 5.64 -6.92 -6.88
CA ARG A 106 4.34 -7.56 -6.61
C ARG A 106 3.24 -6.95 -7.46
N TRP A 107 3.10 -5.63 -7.45
CA TRP A 107 2.10 -4.90 -8.25
C TRP A 107 2.14 -5.31 -9.72
N LYS A 108 3.33 -5.26 -10.33
CA LYS A 108 3.52 -5.67 -11.74
C LYS A 108 3.23 -7.16 -11.96
N THR A 109 3.76 -8.03 -11.09
CA THR A 109 3.66 -9.48 -11.26
C THR A 109 2.21 -9.93 -11.17
N ILE A 110 1.47 -9.44 -10.16
CA ILE A 110 0.08 -9.80 -9.91
C ILE A 110 -0.80 -9.34 -11.07
N LEU A 111 -0.75 -8.07 -11.45
CA LEU A 111 -1.60 -7.53 -12.51
C LEU A 111 -1.30 -8.18 -13.88
N LYS A 112 -0.03 -8.45 -14.19
CA LYS A 112 0.33 -9.21 -15.39
C LYS A 112 -0.20 -10.65 -15.32
N GLY A 113 -0.08 -11.31 -14.18
CA GLY A 113 -0.61 -12.66 -13.98
C GLY A 113 -2.13 -12.72 -14.17
N LEU A 114 -2.87 -11.76 -13.61
CA LEU A 114 -4.32 -11.66 -13.78
C LEU A 114 -4.72 -11.44 -15.24
N ALA A 115 -4.00 -10.60 -15.98
CA ALA A 115 -4.26 -10.38 -17.41
C ALA A 115 -3.94 -11.64 -18.24
N THR A 116 -2.81 -12.30 -17.98
CA THR A 116 -2.45 -13.57 -18.63
C THR A 116 -3.49 -14.66 -18.38
N ASP A 117 -4.03 -14.73 -17.16
CA ASP A 117 -5.07 -15.69 -16.77
C ASP A 117 -6.48 -15.23 -17.19
N GLN A 118 -6.61 -14.15 -17.97
CA GLN A 118 -7.86 -13.56 -18.45
C GLN A 118 -8.87 -13.26 -17.32
N LYS A 119 -8.36 -12.92 -16.13
CA LYS A 119 -9.17 -12.48 -14.99
C LYS A 119 -9.52 -11.00 -15.05
N ILE A 120 -8.75 -10.24 -15.80
CA ILE A 120 -8.97 -8.83 -16.12
C ILE A 120 -8.70 -8.63 -17.61
N GLU A 121 -9.31 -7.60 -18.20
CA GLU A 121 -9.20 -7.32 -19.64
C GLU A 121 -7.76 -7.01 -20.06
N ALA A 122 -7.07 -6.14 -19.32
CA ALA A 122 -5.69 -5.81 -19.56
C ALA A 122 -4.97 -5.42 -18.26
N ALA A 123 -3.63 -5.50 -18.28
CA ALA A 123 -2.81 -4.91 -17.23
C ALA A 123 -2.56 -3.41 -17.54
N PRO A 124 -2.53 -2.53 -16.53
CA PRO A 124 -2.25 -1.11 -16.75
C PRO A 124 -0.82 -0.89 -17.26
N SER A 125 -0.60 0.27 -17.87
CA SER A 125 0.73 0.69 -18.30
C SER A 125 1.64 0.92 -17.08
N PHE A 126 2.80 0.28 -17.06
CA PHE A 126 3.81 0.48 -16.00
C PHE A 126 4.89 1.51 -16.36
N GLY A 127 4.72 2.21 -17.49
CA GLY A 127 5.61 3.26 -17.96
C GLY A 127 5.07 4.68 -17.72
N GLY A 128 3.85 4.80 -17.19
CA GLY A 128 3.19 6.08 -16.94
C GLY A 128 3.77 6.87 -15.77
N GLN A 129 3.43 8.15 -15.72
CA GLN A 129 3.91 9.08 -14.69
C GLN A 129 3.48 8.66 -13.28
N ASN A 130 2.25 8.17 -13.09
CA ASN A 130 1.77 7.75 -11.78
C ASN A 130 2.54 6.51 -11.29
N PHE A 131 2.80 5.53 -12.16
CA PHE A 131 3.60 4.36 -11.80
C PHE A 131 5.06 4.73 -11.46
N HIS A 132 5.63 5.73 -12.14
CA HIS A 132 6.95 6.27 -11.80
C HIS A 132 6.94 6.90 -10.39
N GLN A 133 5.97 7.77 -10.10
CA GLN A 133 5.82 8.37 -8.78
C GLN A 133 5.61 7.33 -7.68
N PHE A 134 4.78 6.31 -7.93
CA PHE A 134 4.61 5.19 -7.02
C PHE A 134 5.91 4.41 -6.77
N THR A 135 6.75 4.25 -7.79
CA THR A 135 8.05 3.59 -7.65
C THR A 135 8.99 4.38 -6.73
N VAL A 136 9.04 5.72 -6.88
CA VAL A 136 9.81 6.60 -5.99
C VAL A 136 9.27 6.52 -4.56
N LEU A 137 7.95 6.58 -4.41
CA LEU A 137 7.27 6.49 -3.11
C LEU A 137 7.60 5.19 -2.36
N VAL A 138 7.56 4.05 -3.05
CA VAL A 138 7.96 2.75 -2.47
C VAL A 138 9.42 2.75 -2.04
N GLY A 139 10.30 3.40 -2.82
CA GLY A 139 11.71 3.61 -2.45
C GLY A 139 11.83 4.33 -1.11
N TYR A 140 11.14 5.46 -0.95
CA TYR A 140 11.15 6.24 0.28
C TYR A 140 10.64 5.44 1.49
N ARG A 141 9.52 4.71 1.32
CA ARG A 141 8.98 3.85 2.39
C ARG A 141 9.98 2.78 2.82
N ASN A 142 10.65 2.12 1.87
CA ASN A 142 11.63 1.09 2.20
C ASN A 142 12.77 1.67 3.03
N SER A 143 13.27 2.85 2.67
CA SER A 143 14.30 3.52 3.45
C SER A 143 13.85 3.92 4.86
N PHE A 144 12.57 4.23 5.09
CA PHE A 144 12.07 4.54 6.43
C PHE A 144 11.91 3.31 7.32
N VAL A 145 11.54 2.17 6.73
CA VAL A 145 11.31 0.93 7.50
C VAL A 145 12.63 0.20 7.79
N HIS A 146 13.62 0.34 6.91
CA HIS A 146 14.96 -0.15 7.19
C HIS A 146 15.75 0.92 7.95
N ALA A 147 16.46 0.53 9.01
CA ALA A 147 17.02 1.42 10.05
C ALA A 147 18.05 2.48 9.59
N GLY A 148 18.25 2.68 8.28
CA GLY A 148 19.14 3.69 7.72
C GLY A 148 18.71 5.12 8.03
N VAL A 149 17.40 5.41 8.04
CA VAL A 149 16.88 6.78 8.22
C VAL A 149 16.72 7.21 9.69
N SER A 150 16.85 6.27 10.63
CA SER A 150 16.92 6.60 12.07
C SER A 150 18.30 7.09 12.51
N ARG A 151 19.30 7.07 11.61
CA ARG A 151 20.63 7.61 11.92
C ARG A 151 20.61 9.12 11.68
N PRO A 152 21.01 9.94 12.67
CA PRO A 152 21.17 11.38 12.44
C PRO A 152 22.19 11.60 11.32
N GLU A 153 21.91 12.55 10.42
CA GLU A 153 22.84 12.94 9.36
C GLU A 153 24.18 13.35 10.00
N GLN A 154 25.25 12.61 9.69
CA GLN A 154 26.60 12.94 10.18
C GLN A 154 27.33 13.80 9.15
N ALA A 155 27.93 14.90 9.60
CA ALA A 155 28.80 15.71 8.76
C ALA A 155 29.96 14.84 8.21
N GLY A 156 30.09 14.75 6.88
CA GLY A 156 31.11 13.94 6.21
C GLY A 156 30.69 12.51 5.85
N GLN A 157 29.42 12.12 6.07
CA GLN A 157 28.90 10.84 5.62
C GLN A 157 28.91 10.77 4.08
N LYS A 158 29.45 9.68 3.53
CA LYS A 158 29.45 9.47 2.07
C LYS A 158 28.00 9.46 1.56
N ARG A 159 27.76 10.03 0.37
CA ARG A 159 26.43 10.12 -0.24
C ARG A 159 25.72 8.77 -0.33
N GLU A 160 26.48 7.70 -0.59
CA GLU A 160 25.98 6.32 -0.68
C GLU A 160 25.44 5.75 0.65
N SER A 161 25.77 6.37 1.78
CA SER A 161 25.26 5.98 3.10
C SER A 161 24.31 7.01 3.71
N ALA A 162 23.96 8.09 2.99
CA ALA A 162 22.99 9.06 3.44
C ALA A 162 21.57 8.48 3.42
N PRO A 163 20.69 8.89 4.34
CA PRO A 163 19.30 8.49 4.31
C PRO A 163 18.60 9.05 3.07
N GLU A 164 18.04 8.18 2.22
CA GLU A 164 17.23 8.60 1.07
C GLU A 164 15.74 8.38 1.38
N PRO A 165 14.86 9.38 1.28
CA PRO A 165 15.15 10.78 1.00
C PRO A 165 15.71 11.51 2.23
N SER A 166 16.51 12.54 1.99
CA SER A 166 17.00 13.46 3.02
C SER A 166 15.86 14.23 3.68
N HIS A 167 16.13 14.84 4.83
CA HIS A 167 15.12 15.67 5.52
C HIS A 167 14.67 16.86 4.66
N LYS A 168 15.61 17.47 3.93
CA LYS A 168 15.33 18.60 3.05
C LYS A 168 14.43 18.19 1.89
N GLU A 169 14.74 17.09 1.21
CA GLU A 169 13.89 16.57 0.13
C GLU A 169 12.49 16.25 0.64
N LEU A 170 12.35 15.67 1.84
CA LEU A 170 11.04 15.41 2.45
C LEU A 170 10.25 16.69 2.74
N ALA A 171 10.92 17.74 3.22
CA ALA A 171 10.29 19.02 3.50
C ALA A 171 9.83 19.73 2.22
N GLU A 172 10.50 19.50 1.10
CA GLU A 172 10.18 20.10 -0.21
C GLU A 172 9.06 19.35 -0.95
N LEU A 173 8.72 18.12 -0.55
CA LEU A 173 7.63 17.36 -1.20
C LEU A 173 6.28 18.08 -1.06
N PRO A 174 5.50 18.20 -2.17
CA PRO A 174 4.15 18.75 -2.11
C PRO A 174 3.25 18.02 -1.10
N HIS A 175 2.32 18.77 -0.48
CA HIS A 175 1.24 18.18 0.33
C HIS A 175 0.40 17.23 -0.50
N GLY A 176 0.16 16.02 0.04
CA GLY A 176 -0.62 15.01 -0.65
C GLY A 176 0.10 14.33 -1.80
N TRP A 177 1.40 14.58 -2.02
CA TRP A 177 2.15 13.94 -3.10
C TRP A 177 2.12 12.41 -2.99
N ALA A 178 2.34 11.87 -1.80
CA ALA A 178 2.44 10.42 -1.60
C ALA A 178 1.09 9.74 -1.86
N ILE A 179 0.04 10.25 -1.23
CA ILE A 179 -1.31 9.70 -1.41
C ILE A 179 -1.83 9.98 -2.83
N GLY A 180 -1.50 11.11 -3.44
CA GLY A 180 -1.83 11.43 -4.83
C GLY A 180 -1.27 10.41 -5.82
N ALA A 181 -0.01 9.99 -5.64
CA ALA A 181 0.60 8.95 -6.46
C ALA A 181 -0.14 7.60 -6.35
N VAL A 182 -0.58 7.25 -5.13
CA VAL A 182 -1.34 6.01 -4.88
C VAL A 182 -2.74 6.07 -5.49
N LEU A 183 -3.47 7.19 -5.32
CA LEU A 183 -4.77 7.37 -5.96
C LEU A 183 -4.64 7.35 -7.50
N GLY A 184 -3.54 7.89 -8.04
CA GLY A 184 -3.21 7.84 -9.46
C GLY A 184 -3.09 6.41 -10.00
N ILE A 185 -2.28 5.56 -9.36
CA ILE A 185 -2.13 4.16 -9.82
C ILE A 185 -3.40 3.33 -9.65
N ILE A 186 -4.24 3.64 -8.66
CA ILE A 186 -5.53 2.96 -8.49
C ILE A 186 -6.46 3.34 -9.64
N ARG A 187 -6.54 4.62 -10.01
CA ARG A 187 -7.34 5.04 -11.17
C ARG A 187 -6.85 4.43 -12.48
N GLU A 188 -5.54 4.42 -12.73
CA GLU A 188 -4.96 3.78 -13.93
C GLU A 188 -5.27 2.29 -13.99
N LEU A 189 -5.28 1.60 -12.85
CA LEU A 189 -5.71 0.20 -12.79
C LEU A 189 -7.16 0.05 -13.22
N HIS A 190 -8.06 0.86 -12.67
CA HIS A 190 -9.49 0.81 -12.99
C HIS A 190 -9.78 1.15 -14.44
N GLU A 191 -9.12 2.17 -14.97
CA GLU A 191 -9.17 2.56 -16.38
C GLU A 191 -8.75 1.41 -17.29
N ALA A 192 -7.63 0.75 -16.98
CA ALA A 192 -7.11 -0.37 -17.78
C ALA A 192 -8.01 -1.62 -17.76
N VAL A 193 -8.84 -1.78 -16.73
CA VAL A 193 -9.76 -2.92 -16.57
C VAL A 193 -11.20 -2.56 -16.96
N GLY A 194 -11.47 -1.31 -17.38
CA GLY A 194 -12.80 -0.86 -17.76
C GLY A 194 -13.79 -0.81 -16.58
N THR A 195 -13.31 -0.49 -15.39
CA THR A 195 -14.12 -0.41 -14.16
C THR A 195 -14.02 0.95 -13.49
N GLU A 196 -14.95 1.27 -12.61
CA GLU A 196 -14.92 2.50 -11.83
C GLU A 196 -14.09 2.32 -10.55
N PRO A 197 -13.23 3.30 -10.18
CA PRO A 197 -12.60 3.30 -8.87
C PRO A 197 -13.64 3.36 -7.74
N PRO A 198 -13.36 2.78 -6.56
CA PRO A 198 -14.23 2.90 -5.40
C PRO A 198 -14.50 4.36 -5.01
N GLU A 199 -15.67 4.62 -4.42
CA GLU A 199 -16.09 5.98 -4.09
C GLU A 199 -15.10 6.72 -3.17
N TRP A 200 -14.51 6.00 -2.20
CA TRP A 200 -13.53 6.59 -1.29
C TRP A 200 -12.26 7.10 -2.02
N VAL A 201 -11.89 6.52 -3.18
CA VAL A 201 -10.77 7.00 -4.01
C VAL A 201 -11.14 8.34 -4.66
N LYS A 202 -12.39 8.49 -5.10
CA LYS A 202 -12.92 9.71 -5.72
C LYS A 202 -12.99 10.84 -4.69
N GLU A 203 -13.57 10.58 -3.53
CA GLU A 203 -13.63 11.52 -2.42
C GLU A 203 -12.22 11.97 -1.95
N ALA A 204 -11.28 11.03 -1.84
CA ALA A 204 -9.90 11.31 -1.48
C ALA A 204 -9.24 12.28 -2.46
N SER A 205 -9.45 12.05 -3.76
CA SER A 205 -8.91 12.88 -4.83
C SER A 205 -9.47 14.30 -4.77
N GLN A 206 -10.80 14.43 -4.62
CA GLN A 206 -11.47 15.72 -4.48
C GLN A 206 -10.96 16.51 -3.28
N LYS A 207 -10.72 15.85 -2.13
CA LYS A 207 -10.16 16.50 -0.93
C LYS A 207 -8.76 17.06 -1.18
N LEU A 208 -7.91 16.35 -1.94
CA LEU A 208 -6.57 16.82 -2.30
C LEU A 208 -6.63 17.99 -3.29
N ASP A 209 -7.50 17.92 -4.30
CA ASP A 209 -7.66 18.97 -5.30
C ASP A 209 -8.22 20.26 -4.69
N ALA A 210 -9.19 20.14 -3.79
CA ALA A 210 -9.72 21.27 -3.02
C ALA A 210 -8.61 21.93 -2.18
N ARG A 211 -7.73 21.13 -1.57
CA ARG A 211 -6.60 21.64 -0.78
C ARG A 211 -5.57 22.34 -1.66
N ALA A 212 -5.24 21.79 -2.81
CA ALA A 212 -4.31 22.40 -3.77
C ALA A 212 -4.85 23.74 -4.29
N SER A 213 -6.15 23.78 -4.63
CA SER A 213 -6.83 24.99 -5.09
C SER A 213 -6.84 26.08 -4.01
N ALA A 214 -7.15 25.73 -2.76
CA ALA A 214 -7.13 26.67 -1.64
C ALA A 214 -5.73 27.23 -1.30
N ARG A 215 -4.65 26.56 -1.73
CA ARG A 215 -3.28 27.05 -1.58
C ARG A 215 -2.91 28.06 -2.66
N ASN A 216 -3.37 27.87 -3.90
CA ASN A 216 -3.08 28.76 -5.02
C ASN A 216 -3.87 30.07 -4.98
N ALA A 217 -4.97 30.11 -4.23
CA ALA A 217 -5.80 31.32 -4.06
C ALA A 217 -5.27 32.30 -3.00
N LYS A 218 -4.16 31.98 -2.31
CA LYS A 218 -3.52 32.82 -1.30
C LYS A 218 -2.21 33.37 -1.83
#